data_AF-A0A085ZIJ9-F1
#
_entry.id   AF-A0A085ZIJ9-F1
#
_cell.length_a   1.000
_cell.length_b   1.000
_cell.length_c   1.000
_cell.angle_alpha   90.00
_cell.angle_beta   90.00
_cell.angle_gamma   90.00
#
_symmetry.space_group_name_H-M   'P 1'
#
loop_
_entity.id
_entity.type
_entity.pdbx_description
1 polymer ?
#
loop_
_entity_poly.entity_id
_entity_poly.type
_entity_poly.pdbx_seq_one_letter_code
_entity_poly.pdbx_strand_id
1 'polypeptide(L)'
;MKKLLSILLLFLIIACENKKDSSTDNAASANKDLPSEIETKEAEHKISFKKYEKDGILLKGEISLFDEKLNQTGKLTVEETSKIQILEKSTEMYNINKSEDNCLKSNFLKIKYKNQDYLLFGDQVYEGDEQGKFDFVNSKNEKYSIFSIKNFQMGASDDVGLTGCDDFSILLVLNQNSNKFFTITAPKENGNYSNQKIATLIHDDGSGEEIYRAQVSNDTLTLGIKIGYQEGYGSYFLKTNIQDNFSQSVVIDRVRFEDEKTFNSLK
;
A
#
# COMPACT_ATOMS: atom_id res chain seq x y z
N MET A 1 17.37 -59.62 -21.36
CA MET A 1 15.95 -59.86 -21.71
C MET A 1 15.29 -58.50 -21.82
N LYS A 2 15.28 -57.85 -23.00
CA LYS A 2 14.25 -57.91 -24.07
C LYS A 2 12.81 -57.76 -23.53
N LYS A 3 12.21 -56.57 -23.71
CA LYS A 3 11.02 -56.27 -24.56
C LYS A 3 10.62 -54.80 -24.33
N LEU A 4 10.78 -53.93 -25.34
CA LEU A 4 9.82 -53.55 -26.39
C LEU A 4 8.65 -52.70 -25.83
N LEU A 5 8.67 -51.38 -26.03
CA LEU A 5 8.15 -50.62 -27.20
C LEU A 5 6.62 -50.50 -27.21
N SER A 6 6.10 -49.28 -27.06
CA SER A 6 5.04 -48.79 -27.95
C SER A 6 4.94 -47.26 -27.93
N ILE A 7 4.92 -46.72 -29.14
CA ILE A 7 4.74 -45.32 -29.55
C ILE A 7 3.26 -45.09 -29.80
N LEU A 8 2.71 -43.91 -29.48
CA LEU A 8 1.77 -43.25 -30.41
C LEU A 8 1.64 -41.73 -30.16
N LEU A 9 2.12 -40.99 -31.15
CA LEU A 9 1.82 -39.60 -31.47
C LEU A 9 0.43 -39.54 -32.13
N LEU A 10 -0.42 -38.54 -31.83
CA LEU A 10 -1.16 -37.85 -32.90
C LEU A 10 -1.72 -36.49 -32.44
N PHE A 11 -1.32 -35.46 -33.20
CA PHE A 11 -1.90 -34.13 -33.31
C PHE A 11 -3.34 -34.17 -33.82
N LEU A 12 -4.15 -33.19 -33.42
CA LEU A 12 -5.19 -32.61 -34.27
C LEU A 12 -5.31 -31.11 -33.98
N ILE A 13 -4.69 -30.32 -34.87
CA ILE A 13 -4.99 -28.90 -35.10
C ILE A 13 -6.18 -28.90 -36.05
N ILE A 14 -7.29 -28.27 -35.68
CA ILE A 14 -8.35 -27.92 -36.62
C ILE A 14 -8.30 -26.41 -36.81
N ALA A 15 -7.66 -26.01 -37.90
CA ALA A 15 -7.93 -24.76 -38.57
C ALA A 15 -9.23 -24.91 -39.39
N CYS A 16 -10.09 -23.91 -39.34
CA CYS A 16 -11.07 -23.65 -40.40
C CYS A 16 -11.02 -22.16 -40.73
N GLU A 17 -10.45 -21.88 -41.90
CA GLU A 17 -10.54 -20.63 -42.63
C GLU A 17 -11.90 -20.48 -43.35
N ASN A 18 -12.31 -19.22 -43.47
CA ASN A 18 -13.01 -18.59 -44.59
C ASN A 18 -14.41 -19.07 -45.03
N LYS A 19 -15.37 -18.13 -44.94
CA LYS A 19 -16.11 -17.68 -46.13
C LYS A 19 -16.62 -16.25 -45.99
N LYS A 20 -16.01 -15.34 -46.77
CA LYS A 20 -16.68 -14.13 -47.28
C LYS A 20 -17.62 -14.57 -48.40
N ASP A 21 -18.82 -14.00 -48.44
CA ASP A 21 -19.50 -13.72 -49.69
C ASP A 21 -20.31 -12.43 -49.56
N SER A 22 -20.24 -11.67 -50.65
CA SER A 22 -20.74 -10.34 -50.93
C SER A 22 -22.24 -10.31 -51.23
N SER A 23 -22.90 -9.20 -50.93
CA SER A 23 -23.84 -8.55 -51.87
C SER A 23 -24.13 -7.11 -51.44
N THR A 24 -23.73 -6.19 -52.31
CA THR A 24 -24.20 -4.80 -52.41
C THR A 24 -25.68 -4.76 -52.79
N ASP A 25 -26.44 -3.81 -52.24
CA ASP A 25 -27.45 -3.07 -53.01
C ASP A 25 -27.79 -1.72 -52.36
N ASN A 26 -28.13 -0.78 -53.24
CA ASN A 26 -28.04 0.67 -53.13
C ASN A 26 -29.29 1.38 -52.57
N ALA A 27 -29.05 2.64 -52.19
CA ALA A 27 -29.92 3.83 -52.33
C ALA A 27 -31.18 3.97 -51.47
N ALA A 28 -31.24 5.02 -50.65
CA ALA A 28 -31.90 6.29 -50.99
C ALA A 28 -32.11 7.19 -49.76
N SER A 29 -31.88 8.49 -50.00
CA SER A 29 -32.00 9.65 -49.12
C SER A 29 -33.35 9.80 -48.40
N ALA A 30 -33.31 10.25 -47.14
CA ALA A 30 -34.37 11.04 -46.52
C ALA A 30 -33.79 12.01 -45.48
N ASN A 31 -33.91 13.31 -45.75
CA ASN A 31 -33.68 14.39 -44.79
C ASN A 31 -34.62 14.23 -43.58
N LYS A 32 -34.07 14.36 -42.37
CA LYS A 32 -34.80 14.80 -41.18
C LYS A 32 -33.93 15.78 -40.39
N ASP A 33 -34.54 16.92 -40.10
CA ASP A 33 -34.04 17.99 -39.25
C ASP A 33 -33.50 17.50 -37.90
N LEU A 34 -32.55 18.26 -37.37
CA LEU A 34 -31.91 18.13 -36.06
C LEU A 34 -32.90 17.85 -34.92
N PRO A 35 -32.42 17.14 -33.90
CA PRO A 35 -32.59 17.64 -32.54
C PRO A 35 -31.23 17.95 -31.91
N SER A 36 -31.14 19.19 -31.42
CA SER A 36 -30.42 19.66 -30.23
C SER A 36 -29.25 18.81 -29.76
N GLU A 37 -28.07 19.46 -29.75
CA GLU A 37 -26.98 19.18 -28.84
C GLU A 37 -27.57 18.81 -27.46
N ILE A 38 -27.52 17.52 -27.13
CA ILE A 38 -27.76 17.07 -25.77
C ILE A 38 -26.53 17.57 -25.04
N GLU A 39 -26.65 18.70 -24.35
CA GLU A 39 -25.79 18.99 -23.22
C GLU A 39 -25.89 17.77 -22.30
N THR A 40 -24.90 16.90 -22.40
CA THR A 40 -24.65 15.86 -21.41
C THR A 40 -24.41 16.62 -20.13
N LYS A 41 -25.46 16.79 -19.32
CA LYS A 41 -25.31 17.18 -17.93
C LYS A 41 -24.42 16.12 -17.30
N GLU A 42 -23.13 16.42 -17.19
CA GLU A 42 -22.24 15.70 -16.28
C GLU A 42 -22.94 15.71 -14.94
N ALA A 43 -23.48 14.55 -14.54
CA ALA A 43 -24.00 14.38 -13.21
C ALA A 43 -22.83 14.71 -12.27
N GLU A 44 -22.97 15.80 -11.50
CA GLU A 44 -21.99 16.17 -10.48
C GLU A 44 -21.88 14.98 -9.52
N HIS A 45 -20.87 14.13 -9.71
CA HIS A 45 -20.59 13.00 -8.85
C HIS A 45 -20.11 13.52 -7.51
N LYS A 46 -21.06 13.77 -6.60
CA LYS A 46 -20.77 14.16 -5.22
C LYS A 46 -20.21 12.95 -4.46
N ILE A 47 -19.09 13.15 -3.78
CA ILE A 47 -18.46 12.10 -2.96
C ILE A 47 -19.40 11.71 -1.80
N SER A 48 -19.65 10.41 -1.67
CA SER A 48 -20.38 9.85 -0.53
C SER A 48 -19.42 9.44 0.58
N PHE A 49 -19.74 9.82 1.82
CA PHE A 49 -18.91 9.56 2.99
C PHE A 49 -19.64 8.72 4.04
N LYS A 50 -18.87 7.93 4.78
CA LYS A 50 -19.29 7.26 6.02
C LYS A 50 -18.41 7.69 7.18
N LYS A 51 -18.99 7.77 8.37
CA LYS A 51 -18.27 8.05 9.62
C LYS A 51 -17.17 7.00 9.83
N TYR A 52 -15.96 7.47 10.12
CA TYR A 52 -14.75 6.66 10.27
C TYR A 52 -13.84 7.29 11.34
N GLU A 53 -14.39 7.56 12.52
CA GLU A 53 -13.70 8.22 13.64
C GLU A 53 -12.51 7.40 14.14
N LYS A 54 -11.34 7.62 13.54
CA LYS A 54 -10.08 6.90 13.80
C LYS A 54 -8.91 7.88 13.91
N ASP A 55 -7.91 7.50 14.68
CA ASP A 55 -6.64 8.23 14.69
C ASP A 55 -5.92 7.98 13.36
N GLY A 56 -5.26 9.01 12.85
CA GLY A 56 -4.42 8.90 11.66
C GLY A 56 -3.10 9.64 11.83
N ILE A 57 -2.25 9.51 10.82
CA ILE A 57 -0.92 10.11 10.78
C ILE A 57 -0.72 10.77 9.41
N LEU A 58 -0.20 11.99 9.43
CA LEU A 58 0.36 12.65 8.25
C LEU A 58 1.88 12.65 8.39
N LEU A 59 2.58 12.20 7.35
CA LEU A 59 4.03 12.33 7.29
C LEU A 59 4.43 13.77 6.94
N LYS A 60 5.65 14.16 7.33
CA LYS A 60 6.24 15.44 6.93
C LYS A 60 6.25 15.59 5.41
N GLY A 61 5.74 16.72 4.90
CA GLY A 61 5.74 17.04 3.48
C GLY A 61 4.57 17.91 3.04
N GLU A 62 4.41 18.05 1.72
CA GLU A 62 3.24 18.68 1.11
C GLU A 62 2.18 17.64 0.78
N ILE A 63 0.92 17.97 1.08
CA ILE A 63 -0.23 17.11 0.84
C ILE A 63 -1.27 17.89 0.04
N SER A 64 -1.79 17.30 -1.03
CA SER A 64 -2.81 17.94 -1.86
C SER A 64 -4.16 18.02 -1.13
N LEU A 65 -4.79 19.19 -1.21
CA LEU A 65 -6.14 19.45 -0.71
C LEU A 65 -7.16 19.34 -1.84
N PHE A 66 -8.35 18.84 -1.54
CA PHE A 66 -9.41 18.65 -2.52
C PHE A 66 -10.74 19.26 -2.08
N ASP A 67 -11.63 19.52 -3.03
CA ASP A 67 -13.04 19.80 -2.78
C ASP A 67 -13.93 18.56 -2.97
N GLU A 68 -15.23 18.68 -2.66
CA GLU A 68 -16.20 17.59 -2.84
C GLU A 68 -16.47 17.22 -4.30
N LYS A 69 -15.93 18.00 -5.26
CA LYS A 69 -16.02 17.79 -6.70
C LYS A 69 -14.73 17.16 -7.27
N LEU A 70 -13.85 16.66 -6.40
CA LEU A 70 -12.59 15.99 -6.75
C LEU A 70 -11.52 16.93 -7.37
N ASN A 71 -11.72 18.26 -7.30
CA ASN A 71 -10.72 19.20 -7.77
C ASN A 71 -9.68 19.46 -6.69
N GLN A 72 -8.40 19.48 -7.08
CA GLN A 72 -7.35 19.93 -6.19
C GLN A 72 -7.48 21.44 -5.95
N THR A 73 -7.62 21.86 -4.70
CA THR A 73 -7.86 23.26 -4.31
C THR A 73 -6.63 23.93 -3.70
N GLY A 74 -5.61 23.16 -3.34
CA GLY A 74 -4.39 23.69 -2.74
C GLY A 74 -3.47 22.61 -2.18
N LYS A 75 -2.61 23.02 -1.26
CA LYS A 75 -1.68 22.14 -0.55
C LYS A 75 -1.65 22.48 0.94
N LEU A 76 -1.54 21.46 1.77
CA LEU A 76 -1.24 21.53 3.20
C LEU A 76 0.23 21.18 3.41
N THR A 77 0.97 22.04 4.10
CA THR A 77 2.36 21.74 4.52
C THR A 77 2.36 21.16 5.93
N VAL A 78 2.89 19.96 6.06
CA VAL A 78 3.09 19.25 7.32
C VAL A 78 4.57 19.35 7.68
N GLU A 79 4.91 20.25 8.61
CA GLU A 79 6.31 20.53 9.00
C GLU A 79 7.01 19.34 9.67
N GLU A 80 6.24 18.60 10.46
CA GLU A 80 6.68 17.41 11.19
C GLU A 80 5.58 16.36 11.15
N THR A 81 5.97 15.08 11.06
CA THR A 81 5.02 13.96 11.11
C THR A 81 4.13 14.10 12.34
N SER A 82 2.81 14.06 12.14
CA SER A 82 1.83 14.49 13.13
C SER A 82 0.64 13.53 13.19
N LYS A 83 0.05 13.38 14.38
CA LYS A 83 -1.27 12.75 14.54
C LYS A 83 -2.37 13.66 13.99
N ILE A 84 -3.41 13.04 13.46
CA ILE A 84 -4.66 13.66 13.02
C ILE A 84 -5.84 12.84 13.53
N GLN A 85 -7.03 13.42 13.43
CA GLN A 85 -8.27 12.67 13.53
C GLN A 85 -8.85 12.47 12.13
N ILE A 86 -9.09 11.22 11.73
CA ILE A 86 -9.93 10.90 10.57
C ILE A 86 -11.38 10.91 11.06
N LEU A 87 -12.24 11.68 10.38
CA LEU A 87 -13.64 11.87 10.75
C LEU A 87 -14.56 11.02 9.86
N GLU A 88 -14.33 11.09 8.55
CA GLU A 88 -15.12 10.38 7.56
C GLU A 88 -14.22 9.80 6.47
N LYS A 89 -14.64 8.66 5.93
CA LYS A 89 -14.00 7.97 4.81
C LYS A 89 -15.01 7.83 3.68
N SER A 90 -14.58 8.05 2.44
CA SER A 90 -15.46 7.84 1.29
C SER A 90 -15.93 6.38 1.22
N THR A 91 -17.15 6.16 0.74
CA THR A 91 -17.71 4.81 0.61
C THR A 91 -17.06 4.02 -0.52
N GLU A 92 -16.50 4.73 -1.50
CA GLU A 92 -15.82 4.17 -2.68
C GLU A 92 -14.38 4.67 -2.76
N MET A 93 -13.56 3.99 -3.54
CA MET A 93 -12.20 4.43 -3.88
C MET A 93 -12.23 5.15 -5.23
N TYR A 94 -11.42 6.20 -5.34
CA TYR A 94 -11.38 7.09 -6.51
C TYR A 94 -10.02 7.04 -7.17
N ASN A 95 -9.97 7.27 -8.49
CA ASN A 95 -8.73 7.47 -9.23
C ASN A 95 -8.65 8.91 -9.70
N ILE A 96 -7.97 9.77 -8.94
CA ILE A 96 -7.86 11.21 -9.24
C ILE A 96 -7.06 11.49 -10.51
N ASN A 97 -6.15 10.58 -10.89
CA ASN A 97 -5.30 10.73 -12.06
C ASN A 97 -5.96 10.21 -13.35
N LYS A 98 -7.18 9.66 -13.25
CA LYS A 98 -7.86 8.95 -14.34
C LYS A 98 -6.98 7.90 -15.00
N SER A 99 -6.09 7.29 -14.21
CA SER A 99 -5.20 6.23 -14.66
C SER A 99 -5.98 4.94 -14.88
N GLU A 100 -5.53 4.11 -15.80
CA GLU A 100 -6.02 2.73 -15.93
C GLU A 100 -5.49 1.82 -14.81
N ASP A 101 -4.46 2.27 -14.09
CA ASP A 101 -3.89 1.56 -12.95
C ASP A 101 -4.85 1.60 -11.75
N ASN A 102 -5.44 0.44 -11.45
CA ASN A 102 -6.37 0.25 -10.34
C ASN A 102 -5.70 0.42 -8.97
N CYS A 103 -4.38 0.22 -8.88
CA CYS A 103 -3.63 0.29 -7.63
C CYS A 103 -3.45 1.72 -7.11
N LEU A 104 -3.61 2.71 -8.01
CA LEU A 104 -3.59 4.13 -7.64
C LEU A 104 -4.91 4.62 -7.04
N LYS A 105 -5.94 3.75 -6.96
CA LYS A 105 -7.20 4.11 -6.31
C LYS A 105 -6.99 4.27 -4.81
N SER A 106 -7.62 5.27 -4.23
CA SER A 106 -7.64 5.49 -2.78
C SER A 106 -8.99 6.03 -2.32
N ASN A 107 -9.31 5.86 -1.04
CA ASN A 107 -10.42 6.60 -0.44
C ASN A 107 -10.08 8.09 -0.29
N PHE A 108 -11.10 8.93 -0.31
CA PHE A 108 -11.05 10.30 0.20
C PHE A 108 -11.34 10.30 1.70
N LEU A 109 -10.68 11.20 2.42
CA LEU A 109 -10.79 11.30 3.87
C LEU A 109 -11.09 12.74 4.28
N LYS A 110 -12.11 12.92 5.11
CA LYS A 110 -12.25 14.15 5.89
C LYS A 110 -11.51 13.98 7.20
N ILE A 111 -10.54 14.85 7.44
CA ILE A 111 -9.69 14.81 8.62
C ILE A 111 -9.78 16.11 9.39
N LYS A 112 -9.41 16.08 10.66
CA LYS A 112 -9.14 17.25 11.49
C LYS A 112 -7.66 17.32 11.83
N TYR A 113 -7.02 18.43 11.48
CA TYR A 113 -5.62 18.72 11.79
C TYR A 113 -5.50 20.17 12.27
N LYS A 114 -4.85 20.39 13.42
CA LYS A 114 -4.69 21.73 14.02
C LYS A 114 -6.01 22.52 14.13
N ASN A 115 -7.09 21.85 14.57
CA ASN A 115 -8.45 22.39 14.71
C ASN A 115 -9.13 22.85 13.42
N GLN A 116 -8.63 22.43 12.25
CA GLN A 116 -9.24 22.70 10.97
C GLN A 116 -9.55 21.38 10.24
N ASP A 117 -10.66 21.36 9.53
CA ASP A 117 -11.09 20.22 8.74
C ASP A 117 -10.51 20.32 7.32
N TYR A 118 -10.03 19.19 6.80
CA TYR A 118 -9.47 19.08 5.46
C TYR A 118 -10.04 17.86 4.75
N LEU A 119 -10.17 17.96 3.43
CA LEU A 119 -10.47 16.83 2.55
C LEU A 119 -9.21 16.46 1.77
N LEU A 120 -8.73 15.24 2.00
CA LEU A 120 -7.48 14.72 1.43
C LEU A 120 -7.75 13.45 0.63
N PHE A 121 -6.88 13.19 -0.35
CA PHE A 121 -6.77 11.87 -0.93
C PHE A 121 -5.96 10.96 0.01
N GLY A 122 -6.43 9.74 0.20
CA GLY A 122 -5.97 8.85 1.27
C GLY A 122 -4.63 8.16 1.03
N ASP A 123 -3.95 8.43 -0.09
CA ASP A 123 -2.62 7.91 -0.41
C ASP A 123 -1.51 8.52 0.48
N GLN A 124 -1.73 9.73 0.98
CA GLN A 124 -0.84 10.46 1.87
C GLN A 124 -1.32 10.51 3.34
N VAL A 125 -2.39 9.79 3.67
CA VAL A 125 -2.93 9.69 5.03
C VAL A 125 -2.77 8.25 5.51
N TYR A 126 -2.29 8.08 6.73
CA TYR A 126 -1.96 6.75 7.25
C TYR A 126 -2.75 6.42 8.51
N GLU A 127 -3.15 5.17 8.66
CA GLU A 127 -3.67 4.58 9.89
C GLU A 127 -2.60 3.69 10.52
N GLY A 128 -2.45 3.75 11.84
CA GLY A 128 -1.45 2.95 12.56
C GLY A 128 -1.99 1.60 13.02
N ASP A 129 -1.18 0.55 12.88
CA ASP A 129 -1.45 -0.75 13.49
C ASP A 129 -0.99 -0.77 14.94
N GLU A 130 -1.91 -0.44 15.85
CA GLU A 130 -1.65 -0.48 17.29
C GLU A 130 -1.51 -1.91 17.84
N GLN A 131 -1.97 -2.95 17.12
CA GLN A 131 -1.85 -4.33 17.57
C GLN A 131 -0.42 -4.85 17.36
N GLY A 132 0.22 -4.44 16.26
CA GLY A 132 1.62 -4.72 15.95
C GLY A 132 2.65 -3.83 16.67
N LYS A 133 2.24 -3.11 17.73
CA LYS A 133 3.11 -2.16 18.44
C LYS A 133 4.07 -2.86 19.40
N PHE A 134 5.35 -2.44 19.35
CA PHE A 134 6.38 -2.84 20.30
C PHE A 134 6.92 -1.64 21.06
N ASP A 135 6.87 -1.72 22.39
CA ASP A 135 7.46 -0.70 23.27
C ASP A 135 8.89 -1.09 23.67
N PHE A 136 9.78 -0.09 23.72
CA PHE A 136 11.16 -0.27 24.13
C PHE A 136 11.73 0.98 24.81
N VAL A 137 12.88 0.81 25.46
CA VAL A 137 13.56 1.87 26.20
C VAL A 137 15.02 1.91 25.75
N ASN A 138 15.57 3.11 25.57
CA ASN A 138 16.98 3.29 25.21
C ASN A 138 17.89 3.34 26.46
N SER A 139 19.21 3.49 26.26
CA SER A 139 20.17 3.54 27.37
C SER A 139 19.98 4.74 28.32
N LYS A 140 19.25 5.78 27.88
CA LYS A 140 18.94 7.00 28.63
C LYS A 140 17.57 6.95 29.31
N ASN A 141 16.90 5.81 29.34
CA ASN A 141 15.54 5.63 29.85
C ASN A 141 14.44 6.42 29.08
N GLU A 142 14.71 6.81 27.83
CA GLU A 142 13.68 7.35 26.94
C GLU A 142 12.83 6.20 26.40
N LYS A 143 11.52 6.37 26.43
CA LYS A 143 10.52 5.38 26.02
C LYS A 143 10.12 5.62 24.57
N TYR A 144 10.07 4.54 23.82
CA TYR A 144 9.68 4.55 22.43
C TYR A 144 8.65 3.45 22.16
N SER A 145 7.86 3.67 21.12
CA SER A 145 7.07 2.63 20.47
C SER A 145 7.46 2.54 19.01
N ILE A 146 7.48 1.34 18.45
CA ILE A 146 7.50 1.12 17.02
C ILE A 146 6.23 0.40 16.60
N PHE A 147 5.67 0.81 15.48
CA PHE A 147 4.49 0.22 14.87
C PHE A 147 4.50 0.49 13.37
N SER A 148 3.67 -0.23 12.62
CA SER A 148 3.51 -0.03 11.20
C SER A 148 2.32 0.90 10.91
N ILE A 149 2.40 1.63 9.80
CA ILE A 149 1.32 2.52 9.34
C ILE A 149 1.00 2.20 7.88
N LYS A 150 -0.28 2.19 7.52
CA LYS A 150 -0.75 1.89 6.16
C LYS A 150 -1.64 3.00 5.65
N ASN A 151 -1.57 3.31 4.36
CA ASN A 151 -2.42 4.32 3.74
C ASN A 151 -3.77 3.74 3.30
N PHE A 152 -4.59 4.55 2.62
CA PHE A 152 -5.92 4.14 2.17
C PHE A 152 -5.98 3.85 0.67
N GLN A 153 -4.84 3.56 0.05
CA GLN A 153 -4.78 3.05 -1.32
C GLN A 153 -5.28 1.61 -1.41
N MET A 154 -5.57 1.18 -2.63
CA MET A 154 -5.92 -0.19 -2.95
C MET A 154 -4.77 -1.10 -2.50
N GLY A 155 -5.05 -1.98 -1.54
CA GLY A 155 -4.09 -2.98 -1.09
C GLY A 155 -4.12 -4.22 -1.97
N ALA A 156 -3.33 -5.24 -1.60
CA ALA A 156 -3.21 -6.51 -2.33
C ALA A 156 -4.52 -7.30 -2.41
N SER A 157 -5.44 -7.07 -1.47
CA SER A 157 -6.78 -7.64 -1.48
C SER A 157 -7.85 -6.62 -1.05
N ASP A 158 -9.06 -6.80 -1.53
CA ASP A 158 -10.27 -6.12 -1.09
C ASP A 158 -11.38 -7.11 -0.67
N ASP A 159 -12.60 -6.61 -0.47
CA ASP A 159 -13.76 -7.44 -0.09
C ASP A 159 -14.19 -8.45 -1.18
N VAL A 160 -13.68 -8.33 -2.41
CA VAL A 160 -14.00 -9.18 -3.57
C VAL A 160 -12.89 -10.19 -3.85
N GLY A 161 -11.65 -9.91 -3.46
CA GLY A 161 -10.54 -10.85 -3.53
C GLY A 161 -9.19 -10.17 -3.71
N LEU A 162 -8.25 -10.87 -4.35
CA LEU A 162 -6.94 -10.31 -4.69
C LEU A 162 -7.09 -9.26 -5.79
N THR A 163 -6.37 -8.15 -5.66
CA THR A 163 -6.41 -7.01 -6.57
C THR A 163 -5.22 -7.01 -7.54
N GLY A 164 -4.17 -7.78 -7.21
CA GLY A 164 -2.88 -7.77 -7.92
C GLY A 164 -2.05 -6.51 -7.66
N CYS A 165 -2.40 -5.72 -6.64
CA CYS A 165 -1.66 -4.52 -6.24
C CYS A 165 -0.61 -4.84 -5.18
N ASP A 166 0.53 -4.15 -5.24
CA ASP A 166 1.51 -4.18 -4.17
C ASP A 166 0.94 -3.46 -2.93
N ASP A 167 1.24 -3.98 -1.75
CA ASP A 167 0.84 -3.39 -0.49
C ASP A 167 1.98 -3.44 0.51
N PHE A 168 2.13 -2.36 1.26
CA PHE A 168 3.21 -2.20 2.22
C PHE A 168 2.80 -1.30 3.36
N SER A 169 3.34 -1.58 4.54
CA SER A 169 3.22 -0.70 5.69
C SER A 169 4.54 0.00 5.98
N ILE A 170 4.51 1.28 6.31
CA ILE A 170 5.69 2.06 6.71
C ILE A 170 5.99 1.80 8.18
N LEU A 171 7.27 1.64 8.53
CA LEU A 171 7.70 1.57 9.93
C LEU A 171 7.84 2.98 10.54
N LEU A 172 7.12 3.21 11.63
CA LEU A 172 7.14 4.47 12.37
C LEU A 172 7.52 4.26 13.83
N VAL A 173 8.41 5.12 14.32
CA VAL A 173 8.83 5.15 15.72
C VAL A 173 8.29 6.40 16.40
N LEU A 174 7.66 6.25 17.55
CA LEU A 174 7.21 7.34 18.41
C LEU A 174 8.09 7.40 19.66
N ASN A 175 8.75 8.53 19.90
CA ASN A 175 9.32 8.84 21.21
C ASN A 175 8.17 9.32 22.12
N GLN A 176 7.82 8.50 23.11
CA GLN A 176 6.68 8.76 23.99
C GLN A 176 6.93 9.95 24.95
N ASN A 177 8.19 10.26 25.25
CA ASN A 177 8.53 11.38 26.13
C ASN A 177 8.31 12.73 25.46
N SER A 178 8.65 12.85 24.17
CA SER A 178 8.58 14.09 23.39
C SER A 178 7.38 14.16 22.45
N ASN A 179 6.64 13.06 22.28
CA ASN A 179 5.60 12.89 21.27
C ASN A 179 6.09 13.13 19.83
N LYS A 180 7.37 12.87 19.57
CA LYS A 180 7.99 13.04 18.25
C LYS A 180 8.02 11.72 17.48
N PHE A 181 7.65 11.79 16.21
CA PHE A 181 7.71 10.65 15.29
C PHE A 181 9.02 10.65 14.48
N PHE A 182 9.47 9.44 14.16
CA PHE A 182 10.62 9.17 13.33
C PHE A 182 10.31 8.05 12.35
N THR A 183 10.82 8.17 11.13
CA THR A 183 10.80 7.11 10.12
C THR A 183 12.13 6.37 10.16
N ILE A 184 12.12 5.06 9.99
CA ILE A 184 13.36 4.29 9.82
C ILE A 184 13.78 4.42 8.36
N THR A 185 15.03 4.82 8.10
CA THR A 185 15.54 4.91 6.72
C THR A 185 15.67 3.51 6.12
N ALA A 186 15.31 3.34 4.85
CA ALA A 186 15.42 2.05 4.17
C ALA A 186 16.88 1.55 4.09
N PRO A 187 17.14 0.24 4.25
CA PRO A 187 18.49 -0.32 4.17
C PRO A 187 19.05 -0.23 2.75
N LYS A 188 20.30 0.21 2.61
CA LYS A 188 20.95 0.46 1.30
C LYS A 188 21.32 -0.80 0.50
N GLU A 189 21.33 -1.98 1.14
CA GLU A 189 21.87 -3.22 0.55
C GLU A 189 20.92 -3.97 -0.39
N ASN A 190 19.67 -3.50 -0.56
CA ASN A 190 18.71 -4.15 -1.44
C ASN A 190 18.85 -3.61 -2.88
N GLY A 191 19.71 -4.25 -3.67
CA GLY A 191 19.95 -3.95 -5.09
C GLY A 191 18.76 -4.14 -6.06
N ASN A 192 17.49 -4.02 -5.60
CA ASN A 192 16.31 -4.11 -6.47
C ASN A 192 15.07 -3.28 -6.03
N TYR A 193 15.12 -2.49 -4.94
CA TYR A 193 14.02 -1.59 -4.54
C TYR A 193 14.48 -0.14 -4.61
N SER A 194 14.64 0.38 -5.83
CA SER A 194 15.58 1.46 -6.16
C SER A 194 15.21 2.90 -5.78
N ASN A 195 14.14 3.17 -5.02
CA ASN A 195 13.79 4.56 -4.62
C ASN A 195 13.15 4.71 -3.22
N GLN A 196 12.96 3.62 -2.47
CA GLN A 196 12.32 3.70 -1.15
C GLN A 196 13.26 4.36 -0.14
N LYS A 197 12.80 5.46 0.47
CA LYS A 197 13.58 6.20 1.49
C LYS A 197 13.31 5.72 2.91
N ILE A 198 12.15 5.10 3.13
CA ILE A 198 11.66 4.67 4.44
C ILE A 198 11.53 3.15 4.42
N ALA A 199 11.90 2.50 5.52
CA ALA A 199 11.74 1.07 5.69
C ALA A 199 10.26 0.70 5.78
N THR A 200 9.89 -0.36 5.05
CA THR A 200 8.53 -0.86 4.94
C THR A 200 8.47 -2.35 5.27
N LEU A 201 7.29 -2.82 5.62
CA LEU A 201 6.91 -4.23 5.66
C LEU A 201 6.06 -4.54 4.43
N ILE A 202 6.39 -5.60 3.70
CA ILE A 202 5.65 -6.03 2.51
C ILE A 202 4.40 -6.83 2.92
N HIS A 203 3.29 -6.63 2.22
CA HIS A 203 2.02 -7.33 2.42
C HIS A 203 1.33 -7.68 1.08
N ASP A 204 2.08 -8.23 0.14
CA ASP A 204 1.56 -8.58 -1.19
C ASP A 204 1.06 -10.03 -1.28
N ASP A 205 0.50 -10.40 -2.45
CA ASP A 205 -0.07 -11.73 -2.71
C ASP A 205 0.94 -12.88 -2.61
N GLY A 206 2.24 -12.58 -2.70
CA GLY A 206 3.33 -13.54 -2.68
C GLY A 206 4.09 -13.59 -1.35
N SER A 207 4.07 -12.51 -0.58
CA SER A 207 4.85 -12.34 0.63
C SER A 207 4.23 -11.40 1.66
N GLY A 208 4.35 -11.77 2.93
CA GLY A 208 3.96 -10.94 4.07
C GLY A 208 5.10 -10.80 5.06
N GLU A 209 5.34 -9.59 5.55
CA GLU A 209 6.31 -9.30 6.58
C GLU A 209 5.63 -8.80 7.87
N GLU A 210 6.11 -9.27 9.02
CA GLU A 210 5.64 -8.80 10.33
C GLU A 210 6.80 -8.65 11.31
N ILE A 211 6.72 -7.65 12.20
CA ILE A 211 7.64 -7.54 13.33
C ILE A 211 7.23 -8.59 14.36
N TYR A 212 8.16 -9.48 14.75
CA TYR A 212 7.91 -10.45 15.81
C TYR A 212 8.68 -10.14 17.10
N ARG A 213 9.69 -9.27 17.03
CA ARG A 213 10.43 -8.79 18.19
C ARG A 213 11.07 -7.43 17.94
N ALA A 214 11.20 -6.64 19.00
CA ALA A 214 12.00 -5.43 19.03
C ALA A 214 12.88 -5.46 20.29
N GLN A 215 14.19 -5.22 20.14
CA GLN A 215 15.14 -5.21 21.24
C GLN A 215 16.11 -4.05 21.09
N VAL A 216 16.51 -3.46 22.21
CA VAL A 216 17.53 -2.40 22.24
C VAL A 216 18.75 -2.87 23.00
N SER A 217 19.92 -2.68 22.40
CA SER A 217 21.22 -2.87 23.04
C SER A 217 22.16 -1.76 22.59
N ASN A 218 22.79 -1.06 23.53
CA ASN A 218 23.71 0.06 23.25
C ASN A 218 23.14 1.07 22.23
N ASP A 219 21.91 1.54 22.47
CA ASP A 219 21.14 2.44 21.60
C ASP A 219 20.93 1.96 20.14
N THR A 220 21.17 0.67 19.88
CA THR A 220 20.83 0.02 18.62
C THR A 220 19.51 -0.71 18.78
N LEU A 221 18.50 -0.29 18.04
CA LEU A 221 17.24 -1.01 17.88
C LEU A 221 17.46 -2.15 16.87
N THR A 222 17.14 -3.36 17.30
CA THR A 222 17.13 -4.56 16.46
C THR A 222 15.69 -5.08 16.38
N LEU A 223 15.12 -5.04 15.18
CA LEU A 223 13.81 -5.59 14.88
C LEU A 223 13.98 -6.96 14.25
N GLY A 224 13.33 -7.98 14.79
CA GLY A 224 13.16 -9.24 14.09
C GLY A 224 11.94 -9.16 13.19
N ILE A 225 12.17 -9.36 11.91
CA ILE A 225 11.12 -9.42 10.89
C ILE A 225 10.96 -10.87 10.46
N LYS A 226 9.72 -11.35 10.50
CA LYS A 226 9.31 -12.63 9.93
C LYS A 226 8.82 -12.36 8.52
N ILE A 227 9.17 -13.25 7.60
CA ILE A 227 8.67 -13.26 6.23
C ILE A 227 7.86 -14.53 6.04
N GLY A 228 6.62 -14.39 5.56
CA GLY A 228 5.84 -15.47 4.96
C GLY A 228 5.95 -15.41 3.44
N TYR A 229 6.01 -16.57 2.81
CA TYR A 229 5.92 -16.76 1.37
C TYR A 229 4.85 -17.81 1.07
N GLN A 230 4.40 -17.89 -0.18
CA GLN A 230 3.52 -18.99 -0.63
C GLN A 230 4.18 -20.37 -0.40
N GLU A 231 5.51 -20.45 -0.49
CA GLU A 231 6.30 -21.67 -0.36
C GLU A 231 7.33 -21.58 0.78
N GLY A 232 6.85 -21.28 1.97
CA GLY A 232 7.63 -21.32 3.21
C GLY A 232 7.81 -19.96 3.84
N TYR A 233 8.93 -19.79 4.56
CA TYR A 233 9.11 -18.67 5.45
C TYR A 233 10.56 -18.19 5.48
N GLY A 234 10.77 -17.04 6.10
CA GLY A 234 12.08 -16.54 6.41
C GLY A 234 12.06 -15.58 7.59
N SER A 235 13.23 -15.11 7.96
CA SER A 235 13.38 -14.03 8.92
C SER A 235 14.68 -13.28 8.66
N TYR A 236 14.74 -12.05 9.16
CA TYR A 236 15.97 -11.26 9.23
C TYR A 236 15.90 -10.29 10.41
N PHE A 237 17.03 -9.64 10.70
CA PHE A 237 17.07 -8.51 11.61
C PHE A 237 17.27 -7.20 10.87
N LEU A 238 16.41 -6.22 11.13
CA LEU A 238 16.64 -4.83 10.76
C LEU A 238 17.27 -4.11 11.96
N LYS A 239 18.50 -3.64 11.81
CA LYS A 239 19.21 -2.85 12.82
C LYS A 239 19.23 -1.39 12.45
N THR A 240 19.00 -0.51 13.42
CA THR A 240 19.06 0.94 13.26
C THR A 240 19.46 1.60 14.59
N ASN A 241 20.05 2.79 14.54
CA ASN A 241 20.51 3.49 15.72
C ASN A 241 19.46 4.50 16.21
N ILE A 242 19.34 4.65 17.53
CA ILE A 242 18.39 5.61 18.12
C ILE A 242 19.00 7.02 18.15
N GLN A 243 20.32 7.14 18.37
CA GLN A 243 21.03 8.41 18.52
C GLN A 243 21.11 9.21 17.21
N ASP A 244 21.10 8.53 16.06
CA ASP A 244 21.06 9.17 14.75
C ASP A 244 19.63 9.42 14.24
N ASN A 245 18.63 9.24 15.12
CA ASN A 245 17.20 9.31 14.77
C ASN A 245 16.80 8.33 13.65
N PHE A 246 17.34 7.11 13.69
CA PHE A 246 17.00 6.03 12.75
C PHE A 246 17.36 6.36 11.29
N SER A 247 18.37 7.21 11.10
CA SER A 247 18.79 7.72 9.78
C SER A 247 19.52 6.68 8.92
N GLN A 248 19.97 5.59 9.55
CA GLN A 248 20.60 4.47 8.88
C GLN A 248 20.03 3.16 9.39
N SER A 249 19.87 2.20 8.48
CA SER A 249 19.52 0.83 8.83
C SER A 249 20.26 -0.19 7.98
N VAL A 250 20.40 -1.40 8.52
CA VAL A 250 21.03 -2.54 7.86
C VAL A 250 20.23 -3.79 8.12
N VAL A 251 20.17 -4.67 7.12
CA VAL A 251 19.57 -6.01 7.25
C VAL A 251 20.70 -7.00 7.53
N ILE A 252 20.52 -7.85 8.54
CA ILE A 252 21.48 -8.91 8.87
C ILE A 252 20.76 -10.24 9.11
N ASP A 253 21.55 -11.31 9.12
CA ASP A 253 21.13 -12.67 9.53
C ASP A 253 19.85 -13.13 8.83
N ARG A 254 19.78 -12.92 7.51
CA ARG A 254 18.65 -13.40 6.71
C ARG A 254 18.68 -14.92 6.64
N VAL A 255 17.62 -15.57 7.11
CA VAL A 255 17.46 -17.02 7.10
C VAL A 255 16.16 -17.36 6.37
N ARG A 256 16.17 -18.44 5.58
CA ARG A 256 14.98 -19.04 4.96
C ARG A 256 14.75 -20.42 5.57
N PHE A 257 13.50 -20.78 5.74
CA PHE A 257 13.10 -22.08 6.27
C PHE A 257 11.75 -22.52 5.66
N GLU A 258 11.53 -23.83 5.58
CA GLU A 258 10.35 -24.40 4.92
C GLU A 258 9.12 -24.45 5.84
N ASP A 259 9.35 -24.58 7.16
CA ASP A 259 8.28 -24.74 8.14
C ASP A 259 8.20 -23.61 9.17
N GLU A 260 6.99 -23.29 9.61
CA GLU A 260 6.76 -22.26 10.63
C GLU A 260 7.25 -22.70 12.03
N LYS A 261 7.45 -24.00 12.27
CA LYS A 261 7.94 -24.49 13.57
C LYS A 261 9.37 -24.04 13.84
N THR A 262 10.17 -23.93 12.79
CA THR A 262 11.54 -23.40 12.80
C THR A 262 11.54 -21.91 13.13
N PHE A 263 10.51 -21.16 12.73
CA PHE A 263 10.34 -19.78 13.20
C PHE A 263 10.06 -19.71 14.71
N ASN A 264 9.18 -20.57 15.21
CA ASN A 264 8.79 -20.56 16.62
C ASN A 264 9.96 -20.84 17.58
N SER A 265 11.03 -21.50 17.12
CA SER A 265 12.25 -21.70 17.92
C SER A 265 13.21 -20.51 17.91
N LEU A 266 13.00 -19.50 17.05
CA LEU A 266 13.82 -18.28 16.95
C LEU A 266 13.30 -17.13 17.85
N LYS A 267 12.08 -17.26 18.39
CA LYS A 267 11.43 -16.28 19.25
C LYS A 267 12.04 -16.29 20.66
#